data_AF-A0AAX4HWI3-F1
#
_entry.id   AF-A0AAX4HWI3-F1
#
_cell.length_a   1.000
_cell.length_b   1.000
_cell.length_c   1.000
_cell.angle_alpha   90.00
_cell.angle_beta   90.00
_cell.angle_gamma   90.00
#
_symmetry.space_group_name_H-M   'P 1'
#
loop_
_entity.id
_entity.type
_entity.pdbx_description
1 polymer ?
#
loop_
_entity_poly.entity_id
_entity_poly.type
_entity_poly.pdbx_seq_one_letter_code
_entity_poly.pdbx_strand_id
1 'polypeptide(L)'
;MPKYVIPLFDEIRASLSPPDASATVVRVGKHAAVKFGARILLLEAENLRYVSENSDVPVPKVFTTMTEPETGYSFIVMEYVNGQRLDAIWESLTSEEKHDIGKQTQTALEDLRKIPIPGYFGALDRQPFPDGVFWTQERNPETSGPVPRRPAEADSRSKSSIGKTLAGIPSTGNSATVPSLAASDHSG
;
A
#
# COMPACT_ATOMS: atom_id res chain seq x y z
N MET A 1 16.07 14.97 -28.51
CA MET A 1 14.84 14.40 -27.90
C MET A 1 13.67 15.27 -28.34
N PRO A 2 12.54 14.70 -28.81
CA PRO A 2 11.37 15.51 -29.08
C PRO A 2 10.94 16.22 -27.79
N LYS A 3 10.66 17.53 -27.88
CA LYS A 3 10.16 18.32 -26.76
C LYS A 3 8.74 17.85 -26.45
N TYR A 4 8.58 17.15 -25.32
CA TYR A 4 7.25 16.86 -24.80
C TYR A 4 6.60 18.17 -24.36
N VAL A 5 5.43 18.49 -24.92
CA VAL A 5 4.61 19.62 -24.50
C VAL A 5 3.67 19.11 -23.43
N ILE A 6 3.75 19.71 -22.24
CA ILE A 6 2.87 19.35 -21.11
C ILE A 6 1.44 19.73 -21.51
N PRO A 7 0.48 18.78 -21.55
CA PRO A 7 -0.89 19.08 -21.92
C PRO A 7 -1.56 19.96 -20.87
N LEU A 8 -2.42 20.88 -21.32
CA LEU A 8 -3.22 21.72 -20.44
C LEU A 8 -4.40 20.93 -19.86
N PHE A 9 -4.92 21.34 -18.70
CA PHE A 9 -6.12 20.72 -18.09
C PHE A 9 -7.29 20.61 -19.06
N ASP A 10 -7.52 21.62 -19.90
CA ASP A 10 -8.60 21.62 -20.90
C ASP A 10 -8.41 20.58 -22.00
N GLU A 11 -7.16 20.32 -22.42
CA GLU A 11 -6.85 19.29 -23.41
C GLU A 11 -7.07 17.88 -22.84
N ILE A 12 -6.72 17.70 -21.56
CA ILE A 12 -7.00 16.47 -20.82
C ILE A 12 -8.52 16.29 -20.69
N ARG A 13 -9.25 17.36 -20.34
CA ARG A 13 -10.71 17.39 -20.19
C ARG A 13 -11.46 17.11 -21.50
N ALA A 14 -10.96 17.63 -22.62
CA ALA A 14 -11.52 17.38 -23.95
C ALA A 14 -11.44 15.90 -24.37
N SER A 15 -10.56 15.13 -23.73
CA SER A 15 -10.40 13.69 -23.96
C SER A 15 -11.27 12.82 -23.03
N LEU A 16 -12.15 13.40 -22.21
CA LEU A 16 -12.90 12.70 -21.17
C LEU A 16 -14.31 12.26 -21.58
N SER A 17 -14.69 11.06 -21.14
CA SER A 17 -16.08 10.60 -20.96
C SER A 17 -16.52 10.96 -19.51
N PRO A 18 -17.83 11.10 -19.19
CA PRO A 18 -18.28 11.77 -17.95
C PRO A 18 -17.64 11.21 -16.67
N PRO A 19 -17.21 12.07 -15.72
CA PRO A 19 -16.42 11.66 -14.57
C PRO A 19 -17.30 11.07 -13.47
N ASP A 20 -17.01 9.83 -13.10
CA ASP A 20 -17.22 9.33 -11.73
C ASP A 20 -15.86 9.00 -11.08
N ALA A 21 -14.84 9.78 -11.46
CA ALA A 21 -13.45 9.34 -11.52
C ALA A 21 -12.71 9.50 -10.18
N SER A 22 -12.93 8.54 -9.28
CA SER A 22 -11.97 8.26 -8.21
C SER A 22 -10.54 8.13 -8.75
N ALA A 23 -10.37 7.49 -9.92
CA ALA A 23 -9.16 7.43 -10.72
C ALA A 23 -9.51 7.17 -12.20
N THR A 24 -8.87 7.85 -13.14
CA THR A 24 -9.04 7.64 -14.60
C THR A 24 -7.69 7.79 -15.30
N VAL A 25 -7.48 7.03 -16.37
CA VAL A 25 -6.30 7.13 -17.24
C VAL A 25 -6.76 7.41 -18.66
N VAL A 26 -6.22 8.46 -19.28
CA VAL A 26 -6.46 8.79 -20.69
C VAL A 26 -5.15 8.86 -21.46
N ARG A 27 -5.18 8.47 -22.73
CA ARG A 27 -4.05 8.67 -23.64
C ARG A 27 -4.13 10.07 -24.24
N VAL A 28 -3.04 10.82 -24.18
CA VAL A 28 -2.92 12.14 -24.79
C VAL A 28 -1.83 12.11 -25.86
N GLY A 29 -2.23 12.34 -27.11
CA GLY A 29 -1.34 12.20 -28.25
C GLY A 29 -0.77 10.79 -28.42
N LYS A 30 0.43 10.69 -28.99
CA LYS A 30 1.04 9.39 -29.35
C LYS A 30 1.84 8.74 -28.22
N HIS A 31 2.40 9.54 -27.31
CA HIS A 31 3.46 9.10 -26.40
C HIS A 31 3.17 9.34 -24.91
N ALA A 32 1.99 9.88 -24.56
CA ALA A 32 1.67 10.18 -23.17
C ALA A 32 0.35 9.60 -22.71
N ALA A 33 0.33 9.25 -21.42
CA ALA A 33 -0.84 8.90 -20.65
C ALA A 33 -0.97 9.89 -19.49
N VAL A 34 -2.20 10.24 -19.16
CA VAL A 34 -2.52 11.09 -18.02
C VAL A 34 -3.42 10.30 -17.08
N LYS A 35 -2.92 10.02 -15.88
CA LYS A 35 -3.71 9.46 -14.78
C LYS A 35 -4.18 10.60 -13.89
N PHE A 36 -5.47 10.67 -13.60
CA PHE A 36 -6.02 11.74 -12.77
C PHE A 36 -7.26 11.33 -11.99
N GLY A 37 -7.61 12.12 -10.97
CA GLY A 37 -8.84 11.92 -10.19
C GLY A 37 -8.68 12.33 -8.72
N ALA A 38 -9.80 12.27 -7.99
CA ALA A 38 -9.86 12.71 -6.59
C ALA A 38 -9.05 11.82 -5.63
N ARG A 39 -8.79 10.55 -5.99
CA ARG A 39 -8.02 9.59 -5.16
C ARG A 39 -6.62 9.32 -5.69
N ILE A 40 -6.18 10.04 -6.72
CA ILE A 40 -4.80 9.92 -7.22
C ILE A 40 -3.86 10.60 -6.24
N LEU A 41 -2.80 9.88 -5.85
CA LEU A 41 -1.76 10.39 -4.97
C LEU A 41 -0.51 10.68 -5.79
N LEU A 42 0.06 11.86 -5.62
CA LEU A 42 1.32 12.23 -6.28
C LEU A 42 2.49 11.32 -5.89
N LEU A 43 2.39 10.65 -4.74
CA LEU A 43 3.28 9.57 -4.31
C LEU A 43 3.42 8.45 -5.35
N GLU A 44 2.41 8.20 -6.18
CA GLU A 44 2.53 7.23 -7.29
C GLU A 44 3.62 7.65 -8.29
N ALA A 45 3.73 8.95 -8.59
CA ALA A 45 4.76 9.46 -9.48
C ALA A 45 6.17 9.35 -8.85
N GLU A 46 6.27 9.59 -7.53
CA GLU A 46 7.50 9.41 -6.77
C GLU A 46 7.93 7.93 -6.75
N ASN A 47 6.99 7.01 -6.53
CA ASN A 47 7.23 5.56 -6.58
C ASN A 47 7.72 5.11 -7.96
N LEU A 48 7.12 5.61 -9.05
CA LEU A 48 7.57 5.29 -10.41
C LEU A 48 9.01 5.75 -10.65
N ARG A 49 9.36 6.98 -10.22
CA ARG A 49 10.73 7.50 -10.32
C ARG A 49 11.69 6.64 -9.49
N TYR A 50 11.34 6.36 -8.23
CA TYR A 50 12.17 5.56 -7.34
C TYR A 50 12.44 4.16 -7.90
N VAL A 51 11.42 3.47 -8.42
CA VAL A 51 11.60 2.14 -9.04
C VAL A 51 12.51 2.23 -10.27
N SER A 52 12.32 3.25 -11.13
CA SER A 52 13.12 3.43 -12.34
C SER A 52 14.60 3.76 -12.06
N GLU A 53 14.89 4.37 -10.91
CA GLU A 53 16.25 4.75 -10.51
C GLU A 53 16.97 3.63 -9.76
N ASN A 54 16.24 2.68 -9.17
CA ASN A 54 16.79 1.68 -8.26
C ASN A 54 16.61 0.22 -8.72
N SER A 55 15.99 -0.02 -9.87
CA SER A 55 15.83 -1.35 -10.47
C SER A 55 15.69 -1.31 -11.99
N ASP A 56 15.86 -2.46 -12.63
CA ASP A 56 15.67 -2.62 -14.08
C ASP A 56 14.21 -2.88 -14.47
N VAL A 57 13.29 -2.75 -13.53
CA VAL A 57 11.87 -3.03 -13.75
C VAL A 57 11.28 -1.97 -14.67
N PRO A 58 10.68 -2.36 -15.82
CA PRO A 58 10.12 -1.40 -16.74
C PRO A 58 8.90 -0.72 -16.12
N VAL A 59 8.99 0.59 -15.92
CA VAL A 59 7.90 1.44 -15.43
C VAL A 59 7.73 2.65 -16.35
N PRO A 60 6.50 3.20 -16.49
CA PRO A 60 6.28 4.41 -17.28
C PRO A 60 7.12 5.59 -16.78
N LYS A 61 7.83 6.26 -17.69
CA LYS A 61 8.57 7.48 -17.33
C LYS A 61 7.61 8.60 -16.96
N VAL A 62 7.75 9.14 -15.75
CA VAL A 62 6.98 10.33 -15.32
C VAL A 62 7.55 11.58 -16.00
N PHE A 63 6.69 12.32 -16.70
CA PHE A 63 7.02 13.62 -17.28
C PHE A 63 6.79 14.75 -16.29
N THR A 64 5.58 14.82 -15.70
CA THR A 64 5.23 15.85 -14.71
C THR A 64 4.05 15.43 -13.85
N THR A 65 3.85 16.11 -12.73
CA THR A 65 2.66 16.03 -11.89
C THR A 65 2.01 17.41 -11.78
N MET A 66 0.70 17.44 -11.59
CA MET A 66 -0.08 18.68 -11.47
C MET A 66 -1.23 18.47 -10.48
N THR A 67 -1.66 19.54 -9.82
CA THR A 67 -2.90 19.56 -9.03
C THR A 67 -3.77 20.69 -9.55
N GLU A 68 -5.02 20.38 -9.86
CA GLU A 68 -5.97 21.36 -10.34
C GLU A 68 -6.59 22.14 -9.17
N PRO A 69 -6.46 23.48 -9.12
CA PRO A 69 -6.94 24.25 -7.97
C PRO A 69 -8.45 24.21 -7.76
N GLU A 70 -9.24 24.11 -8.83
CA GLU A 70 -10.70 24.17 -8.80
C GLU A 70 -11.32 22.91 -8.18
N THR A 71 -10.80 21.75 -8.56
CA THR A 71 -11.35 20.43 -8.18
C THR A 71 -10.52 19.73 -7.11
N GLY A 72 -9.27 20.16 -6.91
CA GLY A 72 -8.28 19.45 -6.10
C GLY A 72 -7.76 18.17 -6.75
N TYR A 73 -8.11 17.88 -8.01
CA TYR A 73 -7.70 16.64 -8.67
C TYR A 73 -6.19 16.62 -8.89
N SER A 74 -5.59 15.47 -8.61
CA SER A 74 -4.19 15.22 -8.92
C SER A 74 -4.07 14.58 -10.30
N PHE A 75 -3.03 14.98 -11.03
CA PHE A 75 -2.71 14.51 -12.38
C PHE A 75 -1.26 14.02 -12.42
N ILE A 76 -1.06 12.86 -13.01
CA ILE A 76 0.25 12.27 -13.29
C ILE A 76 0.36 12.11 -14.79
N VAL A 77 1.27 12.87 -15.39
CA VAL A 77 1.56 12.84 -16.81
C VAL A 77 2.80 11.97 -17.02
N MET A 78 2.65 10.89 -17.77
CA MET A 78 3.67 9.86 -17.91
C MET A 78 3.72 9.29 -19.34
N GLU A 79 4.75 8.51 -19.62
CA GLU A 79 4.89 7.78 -20.86
C GLU A 79 3.70 6.83 -21.10
N TYR A 80 3.17 6.86 -22.34
CA TYR A 80 2.25 5.84 -22.80
C TYR A 80 3.05 4.64 -23.31
N VAL A 81 2.97 3.53 -22.58
CA VAL A 81 3.57 2.25 -23.01
C VAL A 81 2.67 1.62 -24.05
N ASN A 82 3.15 1.54 -25.30
CA ASN A 82 2.43 0.86 -26.36
C ASN A 82 2.45 -0.65 -26.09
N GLY A 83 1.27 -1.25 -26.00
CA GLY A 83 1.14 -2.68 -25.77
C GLY A 83 -0.31 -3.13 -25.82
N GLN A 84 -0.50 -4.45 -25.80
CA GLN A 84 -1.80 -5.07 -25.65
C GLN A 84 -1.99 -5.49 -24.20
N ARG A 85 -3.21 -5.33 -23.68
CA ARG A 85 -3.52 -5.79 -22.33
C ARG A 85 -3.41 -7.31 -22.29
N LEU A 86 -2.74 -7.84 -21.26
CA LEU A 86 -2.49 -9.28 -21.17
C LEU A 86 -3.79 -10.08 -21.12
N ASP A 87 -4.81 -9.61 -20.39
CA ASP A 87 -6.13 -10.26 -20.32
C ASP A 87 -6.85 -10.32 -21.66
N ALA A 88 -6.63 -9.35 -22.54
CA ALA A 88 -7.26 -9.33 -23.87
C ALA A 88 -6.65 -10.37 -24.83
N ILE A 89 -5.37 -10.68 -24.66
CA ILE A 89 -4.65 -11.62 -25.55
C ILE A 89 -4.41 -12.99 -24.90
N TRP A 90 -4.64 -13.15 -23.60
CA TRP A 90 -4.23 -14.34 -22.83
C TRP A 90 -4.68 -15.66 -23.46
N GLU A 91 -5.94 -15.73 -23.90
CA GLU A 91 -6.50 -16.95 -24.51
C GLU A 91 -5.91 -17.24 -25.90
N SER A 92 -5.38 -16.23 -26.59
CA SER A 92 -4.73 -16.39 -27.90
C SER A 92 -3.25 -16.81 -27.81
N LEU A 93 -2.64 -16.70 -26.63
CA LEU A 93 -1.23 -17.04 -26.43
C LEU A 93 -1.00 -18.54 -26.37
N THR A 94 0.10 -18.97 -27.00
CA THR A 94 0.62 -20.34 -26.89
C THR A 94 1.14 -20.65 -25.48
N SER A 95 1.31 -21.93 -25.17
CA SER A 95 1.90 -22.35 -23.90
C SER A 95 3.32 -21.83 -23.68
N GLU A 96 4.10 -21.71 -24.75
CA GLU A 96 5.47 -21.17 -24.70
C GLU A 96 5.47 -19.67 -24.39
N GLU A 97 4.62 -18.87 -25.06
CA GLU A 97 4.48 -17.44 -24.79
C GLU A 97 4.00 -17.16 -23.36
N LYS A 98 3.03 -17.95 -22.86
CA LYS A 98 2.56 -17.84 -21.47
C LYS A 98 3.70 -18.12 -20.48
N HIS A 99 4.51 -19.12 -20.75
CA HIS A 99 5.67 -19.47 -19.92
C HIS A 99 6.72 -18.34 -19.91
N ASP A 100 7.00 -17.75 -21.08
CA ASP A 100 7.97 -16.66 -21.18
C ASP A 100 7.47 -15.37 -20.51
N ILE A 101 6.18 -15.06 -20.58
CA ILE A 101 5.58 -13.95 -19.80
C ILE A 101 5.68 -14.24 -18.30
N GLY A 102 5.48 -15.49 -17.89
CA GLY A 102 5.67 -15.93 -16.51
C GLY A 102 7.10 -15.67 -16.02
N LYS A 103 8.11 -16.05 -16.82
CA LYS A 103 9.53 -15.77 -16.52
C LYS A 103 9.80 -14.28 -16.42
N GLN A 104 9.33 -13.48 -17.37
CA GLN A 104 9.53 -12.01 -17.34
C GLN A 104 8.92 -11.39 -16.08
N THR A 105 7.72 -11.84 -15.69
CA THR A 105 7.06 -11.38 -14.46
C THR A 105 7.85 -11.79 -13.21
N GLN A 106 8.37 -13.01 -13.17
CA GLN A 106 9.23 -13.49 -12.08
C GLN A 106 10.48 -12.62 -11.97
N THR A 107 11.20 -12.38 -13.07
CA THR A 107 12.40 -11.55 -13.10
C THR A 107 12.12 -10.13 -12.59
N ALA A 108 11.03 -9.49 -13.06
CA ALA A 108 10.64 -8.17 -12.58
C ALA A 108 10.37 -8.14 -11.06
N LEU A 109 9.72 -9.18 -10.52
CA LEU A 109 9.49 -9.29 -9.07
C LEU A 109 10.79 -9.53 -8.29
N GLU A 110 11.74 -10.27 -8.85
CA GLU A 110 13.07 -10.46 -8.27
C GLU A 110 13.85 -9.15 -8.25
N ASP A 111 13.80 -8.37 -9.33
CA ASP A 111 14.47 -7.07 -9.42
C ASP A 111 13.87 -6.04 -8.47
N LEU A 112 12.54 -6.00 -8.33
CA LEU A 112 11.89 -5.18 -7.29
C LEU A 112 12.37 -5.55 -5.88
N ARG A 113 12.59 -6.84 -5.59
CA ARG A 113 13.07 -7.29 -4.27
C ARG A 113 14.53 -6.98 -4.01
N LYS A 114 15.33 -6.73 -5.04
CA LYS A 114 16.73 -6.31 -4.90
C LYS A 114 16.85 -4.84 -4.46
N ILE A 115 15.81 -4.04 -4.63
CA ILE A 115 15.78 -2.65 -4.16
C ILE A 115 16.05 -2.66 -2.64
N PRO A 116 17.05 -1.90 -2.15
CA PRO A 116 17.38 -1.88 -0.73
C PRO A 116 16.17 -1.49 0.12
N ILE A 117 15.85 -2.33 1.11
CA ILE A 117 14.76 -2.07 2.03
C ILE A 117 15.22 -0.97 3.00
N PRO A 118 14.52 0.17 3.08
CA PRO A 118 14.87 1.23 4.00
C PRO A 118 14.74 0.75 5.46
N GLY A 119 15.38 1.47 6.39
CA GLY A 119 15.32 1.17 7.83
C GLY A 119 13.96 1.41 8.49
N TYR A 120 12.87 1.42 7.73
CA TYR A 120 11.51 1.67 8.19
C TYR A 120 10.48 1.01 7.24
N PHE A 121 9.27 0.82 7.75
CA PHE A 121 8.09 0.43 6.98
C PHE A 121 7.20 1.66 6.79
N GLY A 122 7.00 2.09 5.55
CA GLY A 122 6.21 3.27 5.21
C GLY A 122 6.32 3.58 3.72
N ALA A 123 5.72 4.70 3.32
CA ALA A 123 5.91 5.25 1.98
C ALA A 123 7.29 5.93 1.83
N LEU A 124 7.63 6.37 0.61
CA LEU A 124 8.85 7.13 0.35
C LEU A 124 8.97 8.34 1.27
N ASP A 125 10.21 8.76 1.54
CA ASP A 125 10.53 9.91 2.40
C ASP A 125 9.88 9.87 3.78
N ARG A 126 9.80 8.66 4.36
CA ARG A 126 9.25 8.42 5.70
C ARG A 126 7.81 8.96 5.81
N GLN A 127 7.03 8.86 4.74
CA GLN A 127 5.62 9.21 4.76
C GLN A 127 4.77 8.05 5.31
N PRO A 128 3.58 8.36 5.89
CA PRO A 128 2.62 7.34 6.28
C PRO A 128 2.16 6.49 5.09
N PHE A 129 1.66 5.29 5.35
CA PHE A 129 1.01 4.47 4.36
C PHE A 129 -0.22 5.17 3.80
N PRO A 130 -0.33 5.29 2.47
CA PRO A 130 -1.48 5.94 1.84
C PRO A 130 -2.75 5.09 1.84
N ASP A 131 -2.64 3.80 2.20
CA ASP A 131 -3.74 2.84 2.15
C ASP A 131 -4.79 3.14 3.22
N GLY A 132 -6.07 2.98 2.85
CA GLY A 132 -7.20 3.22 3.74
C GLY A 132 -7.21 2.33 4.99
N VAL A 133 -6.60 1.13 4.92
CA VAL A 133 -6.43 0.23 6.08
C VAL A 133 -5.60 0.88 7.19
N PHE A 134 -4.62 1.70 6.83
CA PHE A 134 -3.73 2.39 7.77
C PHE A 134 -4.18 3.84 8.05
N TRP A 135 -5.36 4.23 7.60
CA TRP A 135 -5.88 5.58 7.80
C TRP A 135 -6.29 5.81 9.26
N THR A 136 -5.87 6.95 9.80
CA THR A 136 -6.37 7.46 11.08
C THR A 136 -6.60 8.97 10.93
N GLN A 137 -7.58 9.51 11.66
CA GLN A 137 -7.95 10.93 11.53
C GLN A 137 -6.78 11.88 11.83
N GLU A 138 -5.92 11.50 12.77
CA GLU A 138 -4.72 12.26 13.17
C GLU A 138 -3.45 11.83 12.43
N ARG A 139 -3.53 10.84 11.53
CA ARG A 139 -2.36 10.15 10.93
C ARG A 139 -1.36 9.70 12.00
N ASN A 140 -1.85 9.05 13.04
CA ASN A 140 -1.05 8.52 14.13
C ASN A 140 0.09 7.65 13.56
N PRO A 141 1.37 8.01 13.76
CA PRO A 141 2.52 7.27 13.23
C PRO A 141 2.59 5.80 13.68
N GLU A 142 1.98 5.44 14.82
CA GLU A 142 1.93 4.05 15.29
C GLU A 142 1.04 3.15 14.40
N THR A 143 0.02 3.74 13.77
CA THR A 143 -0.93 3.02 12.91
C THR A 143 -0.67 3.30 11.44
N SER A 144 -0.45 4.56 11.08
CA SER A 144 -0.25 5.01 9.72
C SER A 144 1.20 4.90 9.27
N GLY A 145 2.15 4.68 10.18
CA GLY A 145 3.58 4.70 9.88
C GLY A 145 4.13 6.10 9.63
N PRO A 146 5.42 6.22 9.27
CA PRO A 146 6.35 5.11 9.08
C PRO A 146 6.78 4.49 10.42
N VAL A 147 6.90 3.16 10.45
CA VAL A 147 7.35 2.42 11.64
C VAL A 147 8.83 2.06 11.47
N PRO A 148 9.72 2.38 12.43
CA PRO A 148 11.13 1.99 12.34
C PRO A 148 11.29 0.48 12.19
N ARG A 149 12.19 0.05 11.31
CA ARG A 149 12.61 -1.34 11.23
C ARG A 149 13.51 -1.59 12.43
N ARG A 150 12.97 -2.28 13.44
CA ARG A 150 13.80 -2.71 14.57
C ARG A 150 14.92 -3.61 14.04
N PRO A 151 16.17 -3.44 14.53
CA PRO A 151 17.23 -4.41 14.25
C PRO A 151 16.73 -5.81 14.62
N ALA A 152 17.20 -6.83 13.90
CA ALA A 152 17.01 -8.22 14.28
C ALA A 152 17.84 -8.51 15.55
N GLU A 153 17.49 -7.88 16.66
CA GLU A 153 18.11 -8.10 17.95
C GLU A 153 17.21 -9.06 18.74
N ALA A 154 17.86 -10.09 19.26
CA ALA A 154 17.29 -11.29 19.84
C ALA A 154 16.01 -11.02 20.66
N ASP A 155 15.02 -11.88 20.46
CA ASP A 155 13.83 -11.95 21.30
C ASP A 155 14.24 -12.30 22.74
N SER A 156 14.67 -11.29 23.49
CA SER A 156 14.71 -11.28 24.93
C SER A 156 13.55 -10.42 25.42
N ARG A 157 12.31 -10.80 25.07
CA ARG A 157 11.18 -10.40 25.91
C ARG A 157 11.41 -10.97 27.30
N SER A 158 11.90 -10.10 28.16
CA SER A 158 11.94 -10.26 29.61
C SER A 158 10.55 -10.75 30.08
N LYS A 159 10.45 -12.02 30.49
CA LYS A 159 9.36 -12.50 31.32
C LYS A 159 9.50 -11.86 32.69
N SER A 160 9.11 -10.60 32.83
CA SER A 160 9.17 -9.89 34.11
C SER A 160 8.04 -8.86 34.19
N SER A 161 6.79 -9.33 34.25
CA SER A 161 5.73 -8.57 34.91
C SER A 161 4.55 -9.45 35.36
N ILE A 162 4.81 -10.67 35.83
CA ILE A 162 3.86 -11.40 36.66
C ILE A 162 4.57 -11.73 37.96
N GLY A 163 4.36 -10.89 38.97
CA GLY A 163 4.89 -11.10 40.31
C GLY A 163 5.43 -9.83 40.93
N LYS A 164 4.51 -9.00 41.46
CA LYS A 164 4.67 -8.23 42.70
C LYS A 164 3.50 -7.26 42.83
N THR A 165 2.47 -7.68 43.56
CA THR A 165 1.78 -6.87 44.58
C THR A 165 0.91 -7.84 45.38
N LEU A 166 1.51 -8.47 46.39
CA LEU A 166 0.75 -9.00 47.52
C LEU A 166 1.62 -8.82 48.77
N ALA A 167 1.47 -7.68 49.41
CA ALA A 167 1.92 -7.47 50.77
C ALA A 167 0.98 -6.47 51.45
N GLY A 168 0.17 -6.99 52.37
CA GLY A 168 -0.35 -6.20 53.48
C GLY A 168 -1.85 -5.98 53.51
N ILE A 169 -2.65 -6.98 53.90
CA ILE A 169 -3.79 -6.79 54.82
C ILE A 169 -3.85 -8.02 55.77
N PRO A 170 -4.02 -7.83 57.11
CA PRO A 170 -3.81 -8.88 58.12
C PRO A 170 -4.99 -9.86 58.26
N SER A 171 -4.67 -11.07 58.73
CA SER A 171 -5.65 -12.11 59.08
C SER A 171 -6.42 -11.77 60.35
N THR A 172 -7.74 -11.82 60.28
CA THR A 172 -8.59 -12.13 61.44
C THR A 172 -9.62 -13.16 61.01
N GLY A 173 -9.53 -14.34 61.60
CA GLY A 173 -10.48 -15.42 61.36
C GLY A 173 -11.85 -15.11 61.97
N ASN A 174 -12.90 -15.65 61.37
CA ASN A 174 -13.78 -16.49 62.15
C ASN A 174 -14.59 -17.47 61.29
N SER A 175 -14.76 -18.62 61.92
CA SER A 175 -15.57 -19.79 61.60
C SER A 175 -17.01 -19.48 61.19
N ALA A 176 -17.50 -20.15 60.13
CA ALA A 176 -18.88 -20.65 60.06
C ALA A 176 -19.06 -21.65 58.89
N THR A 177 -19.02 -22.93 59.26
CA THR A 177 -19.99 -24.01 58.93
C THR A 177 -20.52 -24.18 57.49
N VAL A 178 -20.23 -25.36 56.95
CA VAL A 178 -20.79 -25.98 55.73
C VAL A 178 -22.17 -26.57 55.99
N PRO A 179 -23.04 -26.65 54.97
CA PRO A 179 -23.78 -27.89 54.77
C PRO A 179 -23.68 -28.46 53.35
N SER A 180 -23.73 -29.79 53.34
CA SER A 180 -23.72 -30.73 52.23
C SER A 180 -25.15 -31.13 51.82
N LEU A 181 -25.25 -31.94 50.75
CA LEU A 181 -26.42 -32.60 50.10
C LEU A 181 -27.13 -31.78 49.02
N ALA A 182 -27.57 -32.35 47.89
CA ALA A 182 -27.42 -33.67 47.27
C ALA A 182 -27.91 -33.55 45.81
N ALA A 183 -27.48 -34.48 44.96
CA ALA A 183 -27.97 -34.69 43.60
C ALA A 183 -29.38 -35.30 43.58
N SER A 184 -30.17 -34.95 42.56
CA SER A 184 -31.24 -35.82 42.05
C SER A 184 -31.42 -35.58 40.54
N ASP A 185 -31.16 -36.62 39.75
CA ASP A 185 -31.73 -36.82 38.42
C ASP A 185 -33.26 -36.83 38.49
N HIS A 186 -33.95 -36.39 37.43
CA HIS A 186 -35.14 -37.09 36.93
C HIS A 186 -35.39 -36.77 35.45
N SER A 187 -35.36 -37.84 34.66
CA SER A 187 -36.00 -37.96 33.35
C SER A 187 -37.52 -37.93 33.50
N GLY A 188 -38.21 -37.42 32.47
CA GLY A 188 -39.65 -37.47 32.29
C GLY A 188 -40.05 -36.71 31.04
#